data_AF-A0A5E4WTY7-F1
#
_entry.id   AF-A0A5E4WTY7-F1
#
_cell.length_a   1.000
_cell.length_b   1.000
_cell.length_c   1.000
_cell.angle_alpha   90.00
_cell.angle_beta   90.00
_cell.angle_gamma   90.00
#
_symmetry.space_group_name_H-M   'P 1'
#
loop_
_entity.id
_entity.type
_entity.pdbx_description
1 polymer ?
#
loop_
_entity_poly.entity_id
_entity_poly.type
_entity_poly.pdbx_seq_one_letter_code
_entity_poly.pdbx_strand_id
1 'polypeptide(L)'
;MAGMGSTAALAGNVGATGEGAGAESWEPILRREVARLLRSASPDVMDQLTRRFETALINEALDFTRGRKVEAASRLGIGRNTITRKIQELGLET
;
A
#
# COMPACT_ATOMS: atom_id res chain seq x y z
N MET A 1 -26.00 44.72 -9.79
CA MET A 1 -25.89 43.69 -10.86
C MET A 1 -24.48 43.78 -11.42
N ALA A 2 -23.62 42.77 -11.48
CA ALA A 2 -23.75 41.33 -11.28
C ALA A 2 -22.46 40.82 -10.62
N GLY A 3 -22.58 39.83 -9.74
CA GLY A 3 -21.45 39.03 -9.28
C GLY A 3 -21.17 37.93 -10.30
N MET A 4 -19.90 37.79 -10.70
CA MET A 4 -19.34 36.60 -11.31
C MET A 4 -18.20 36.17 -10.39
N GLY A 5 -18.12 34.96 -9.84
CA GLY A 5 -18.64 33.70 -10.34
C GLY A 5 -17.48 32.72 -10.41
N SER A 6 -17.14 32.15 -9.25
CA SER A 6 -16.49 30.86 -9.00
C SER A 6 -15.80 30.16 -10.19
N THR A 7 -14.46 30.05 -10.16
CA THR A 7 -13.75 29.04 -10.96
C THR A 7 -13.50 27.81 -10.10
N ALA A 8 -14.23 26.76 -10.46
CA ALA A 8 -14.30 25.45 -9.85
C ALA A 8 -12.93 24.76 -9.70
N ALA A 9 -12.80 24.06 -8.57
CA ALA A 9 -11.80 23.03 -8.33
C ALA A 9 -11.94 21.89 -9.36
N LEU A 10 -10.85 21.55 -10.04
CA LEU A 10 -10.76 20.33 -10.84
C LEU A 10 -10.58 19.15 -9.88
N ALA A 11 -11.70 18.59 -9.45
CA ALA A 11 -11.79 17.30 -8.79
C ALA A 11 -11.39 16.19 -9.77
N GLY A 12 -10.50 15.31 -9.31
CA GLY A 12 -10.03 14.17 -10.08
C GLY A 12 -11.13 13.16 -10.38
N ASN A 13 -11.05 12.57 -11.57
CA ASN A 13 -11.68 11.30 -11.87
C ASN A 13 -10.94 10.59 -13.00
N VAL A 14 -9.89 9.84 -12.67
CA VAL A 14 -9.46 8.73 -13.51
C VAL A 14 -10.23 7.50 -13.05
N GLY A 15 -11.43 7.38 -13.63
CA GLY A 15 -12.33 6.26 -13.43
C GLY A 15 -11.73 4.99 -14.04
N ALA A 16 -11.68 3.97 -13.20
CA ALA A 16 -11.32 2.60 -13.52
C ALA A 16 -12.27 2.00 -14.56
N THR A 17 -11.71 1.33 -15.55
CA THR A 17 -12.41 0.39 -16.43
C THR A 17 -11.95 -1.02 -16.09
N GLY A 18 -12.87 -1.90 -15.69
CA GLY A 18 -12.64 -3.36 -15.72
C GLY A 18 -13.15 -4.14 -14.52
N GLU A 19 -14.41 -4.57 -14.60
CA GLU A 19 -14.96 -5.89 -14.24
C GLU A 19 -14.52 -6.59 -12.93
N GLY A 20 -15.47 -6.67 -11.98
CA GLY A 20 -15.41 -7.59 -10.84
C GLY A 20 -16.36 -7.20 -9.72
N ALA A 21 -17.63 -7.59 -9.81
CA ALA A 21 -18.57 -7.46 -8.70
C ALA A 21 -18.07 -8.28 -7.50
N GLY A 22 -17.62 -7.59 -6.44
CA GLY A 22 -17.31 -8.19 -5.13
C GLY A 22 -15.90 -7.94 -4.57
N ALA A 23 -14.95 -7.45 -5.36
CA ALA A 23 -13.64 -7.05 -4.84
C ALA A 23 -13.64 -5.55 -4.54
N GLU A 24 -13.76 -5.17 -3.27
CA GLU A 24 -13.52 -3.79 -2.87
C GLU A 24 -12.08 -3.44 -3.27
N SER A 25 -11.93 -2.45 -4.17
CA SER A 25 -10.61 -1.93 -4.54
C SER A 25 -9.88 -1.49 -3.27
N TRP A 26 -8.61 -1.86 -3.14
CA TRP A 26 -7.84 -1.67 -1.90
C TRP A 26 -7.46 -0.20 -1.69
N GLU A 27 -7.39 0.59 -2.76
CA GLU A 27 -7.02 1.99 -2.74
C GLU A 27 -8.02 2.86 -1.93
N PRO A 28 -9.35 2.73 -2.12
CA PRO A 28 -10.35 3.31 -1.22
C PRO A 28 -10.16 2.92 0.26
N ILE A 29 -9.85 1.65 0.55
CA ILE A 29 -9.65 1.16 1.92
C ILE A 29 -8.43 1.85 2.54
N LEU A 30 -7.31 1.89 1.80
CA LEU A 30 -6.10 2.58 2.24
C LEU A 30 -6.35 4.07 2.48
N ARG A 31 -7.10 4.75 1.60
CA ARG A 31 -7.44 6.17 1.78
C ARG A 31 -8.19 6.41 3.08
N ARG A 32 -9.13 5.54 3.45
CA ARG A 32 -9.85 5.65 4.75
C ARG A 32 -8.90 5.49 5.93
N GLU A 33 -7.98 4.54 5.85
CA GLU A 33 -6.99 4.29 6.92
C GLU A 33 -6.01 5.45 7.09
N VAL A 34 -5.49 6.00 5.98
CA VAL A 34 -4.65 7.21 5.99
C VAL A 34 -5.40 8.37 6.64
N ALA A 35 -6.65 8.61 6.23
CA ALA A 35 -7.45 9.68 6.80
C ALA A 35 -7.72 9.50 8.30
N ARG A 36 -7.85 8.24 8.77
CA ARG A 36 -7.99 7.91 10.20
C ARG A 36 -6.71 8.24 10.98
N LEU A 37 -5.54 7.83 10.48
CA LEU A 37 -4.25 8.07 11.14
C LEU A 37 -3.88 9.55 11.21
N LEU A 38 -4.19 10.30 10.14
CA LEU A 38 -3.98 11.76 10.11
C LEU A 38 -4.89 12.48 11.12
N ARG A 39 -6.16 12.08 11.22
CA ARG A 39 -7.09 12.65 12.22
C ARG A 39 -6.70 12.33 13.65
N SER A 40 -6.05 11.20 13.90
CA SER A 40 -5.56 10.83 15.23
C SER A 40 -4.22 11.46 15.61
N ALA A 41 -3.70 12.41 14.81
CA ALA A 41 -2.38 13.02 14.99
C ALA A 41 -1.26 11.97 15.19
N SER A 42 -1.36 10.84 14.49
CA SER A 42 -0.36 9.78 14.62
C SER A 42 0.95 10.24 13.96
N PRO A 43 2.10 10.11 14.64
CA PRO A 43 3.40 10.43 14.04
C PRO A 43 3.75 9.40 12.96
N ASP A 44 4.58 9.78 12.00
CA ASP A 44 5.23 8.84 11.05
C ASP A 44 4.24 7.92 10.30
N VAL A 45 3.09 8.46 9.90
CA VAL A 45 2.01 7.70 9.20
C VAL A 45 2.55 6.93 7.98
N MET A 46 3.48 7.55 7.23
CA MET A 46 4.12 6.92 6.08
C MET A 46 4.89 5.66 6.47
N ASP A 47 5.74 5.74 7.50
CA ASP A 47 6.57 4.62 7.95
C ASP A 47 5.72 3.50 8.51
N GLN A 48 4.68 3.83 9.29
CA GLN A 48 3.74 2.85 9.83
C GLN A 48 3.04 2.05 8.72
N LEU A 49 2.52 2.74 7.71
CA LEU A 49 1.81 2.10 6.60
C LEU A 49 2.77 1.34 5.68
N THR A 50 3.95 1.89 5.43
CA THR A 50 5.01 1.22 4.66
C THR A 50 5.40 -0.09 5.35
N ARG A 51 5.62 -0.07 6.67
CA ARG A 51 5.96 -1.27 7.44
C ARG A 51 4.88 -2.34 7.33
N ARG A 52 3.60 -1.96 7.47
CA ARG A 52 2.46 -2.89 7.34
C ARG A 52 2.35 -3.47 5.94
N PHE A 53 2.49 -2.63 4.91
CA PHE A 53 2.48 -3.05 3.52
C PHE A 53 3.62 -4.03 3.23
N GLU A 54 4.86 -3.68 3.60
CA GLU A 54 6.03 -4.52 3.37
C GLU A 54 5.92 -5.86 4.11
N THR A 55 5.41 -5.86 5.36
CA THR A 55 5.15 -7.10 6.11
C THR A 55 4.15 -8.00 5.39
N ALA A 56 3.00 -7.47 4.97
CA ALA A 56 1.99 -8.26 4.27
C ALA A 56 2.52 -8.81 2.93
N LEU A 57 3.21 -7.96 2.16
CA LEU A 57 3.77 -8.33 0.86
C LEU A 57 4.83 -9.42 0.96
N ILE A 58 5.76 -9.29 1.91
CA ILE A 58 6.86 -10.26 2.08
C ILE A 58 6.34 -11.58 2.64
N ASN A 59 5.41 -11.55 3.60
CA ASN A 59 4.81 -12.78 4.12
C ASN A 59 4.10 -13.57 3.02
N GLU A 60 3.24 -12.92 2.24
CA GLU A 60 2.54 -13.59 1.14
C GLU A 60 3.53 -14.17 0.11
N ALA A 61 4.60 -13.43 -0.21
CA ALA A 61 5.63 -13.93 -1.12
C ALA A 61 6.41 -15.13 -0.55
N LEU A 62 6.70 -15.13 0.75
CA LEU A 62 7.34 -16.26 1.42
C LEU A 62 6.41 -17.48 1.46
N ASP A 63 5.14 -17.30 1.80
CA ASP A 63 4.15 -18.38 1.82
C ASP A 63 3.97 -18.99 0.43
N PHE A 64 3.81 -18.14 -0.59
CA PHE A 64 3.71 -18.58 -1.99
C PHE A 64 4.93 -19.40 -2.43
N THR A 65 6.12 -19.03 -1.98
CA THR A 65 7.38 -19.70 -2.32
C THR A 65 7.80 -20.77 -1.31
N ARG A 66 6.95 -21.08 -0.32
CA ARG A 66 7.23 -22.04 0.77
C ARG A 66 8.54 -21.73 1.49
N GLY A 67 8.77 -20.46 1.83
CA GLY A 67 9.93 -19.97 2.55
C GLY A 67 11.19 -19.73 1.70
N ARG A 68 11.15 -19.93 0.37
CA ARG A 68 12.30 -19.71 -0.51
C ARG A 68 12.55 -18.23 -0.79
N LYS A 69 13.32 -17.59 0.09
CA LYS A 69 13.69 -16.15 0.05
C LYS A 69 14.16 -15.65 -1.32
N VAL A 70 15.01 -16.41 -2.03
CA VAL A 70 15.53 -16.01 -3.35
C VAL A 70 14.42 -15.99 -4.41
N GLU A 71 13.52 -16.97 -4.38
CA GLU A 71 12.39 -17.01 -5.31
C GLU A 71 11.37 -15.92 -4.99
N ALA A 72 11.10 -15.67 -3.70
CA ALA A 72 10.24 -14.58 -3.26
C ALA A 72 10.78 -13.23 -3.75
N ALA A 73 12.09 -12.98 -3.60
CA ALA A 73 12.74 -11.76 -4.09
C ALA A 73 12.56 -11.60 -5.61
N SER A 74 12.78 -12.67 -6.37
CA SER A 74 12.61 -12.69 -7.82
C SER A 74 11.18 -12.34 -8.23
N ARG A 75 10.18 -12.94 -7.57
CA ARG A 75 8.76 -12.67 -7.83
C ARG A 75 8.34 -11.24 -7.46
N LEU A 76 8.90 -10.70 -6.40
CA LEU A 76 8.69 -9.32 -5.98
C LEU A 76 9.48 -8.30 -6.82
N GLY A 77 10.39 -8.75 -7.69
CA GLY A 77 11.26 -7.87 -8.48
C GLY A 77 12.29 -7.11 -7.65
N ILE A 78 12.62 -7.61 -6.45
CA ILE A 78 13.62 -7.00 -5.56
C ILE A 78 14.89 -7.85 -5.46
N GLY A 79 16.00 -7.20 -5.15
CA GLY A 79 17.28 -7.91 -4.95
C GLY A 79 17.23 -8.89 -3.77
N ARG A 80 18.01 -9.98 -3.86
CA ARG A 80 18.18 -10.95 -2.77
C ARG A 80 18.60 -10.30 -1.45
N ASN A 81 19.50 -9.33 -1.50
CA ASN A 81 19.96 -8.64 -0.29
C ASN A 81 18.85 -7.78 0.32
N THR A 82 18.02 -7.17 -0.53
CA THR A 82 16.90 -6.35 -0.10
C THR A 82 15.87 -7.17 0.65
N ILE A 83 15.48 -8.35 0.13
CA ILE A 83 14.51 -9.19 0.85
C ILE A 83 15.06 -9.68 2.19
N THR A 84 16.34 -10.06 2.25
CA THR A 84 16.96 -10.53 3.49
C THR A 84 16.98 -9.43 4.54
N ARG A 85 17.39 -8.21 4.14
CA ARG A 85 17.38 -7.05 5.02
C ARG A 85 15.97 -6.72 5.50
N LYS A 86 14.98 -6.72 4.60
CA LYS A 86 13.59 -6.42 4.95
C LYS A 86 12.99 -7.46 5.89
N ILE A 87 13.26 -8.75 5.68
CA ILE A 87 12.83 -9.82 6.60
C ILE A 87 13.35 -9.57 8.02
N GLN A 88 14.63 -9.20 8.16
CA GLN A 88 15.25 -8.90 9.46
C GLN A 88 14.69 -7.62 10.08
N GLU A 89 14.62 -6.52 9.31
CA GLU A 89 14.08 -5.22 9.77
C GLU A 89 12.62 -5.34 10.23
N LEU A 90 11.84 -6.21 9.59
CA LEU A 90 10.42 -6.40 9.87
C LEU A 90 10.15 -7.42 10.98
N GLY A 91 11.14 -8.26 11.35
CA GLY A 91 11.00 -9.32 12.34
C GLY A 91 10.23 -10.54 11.84
N LEU A 92 10.30 -10.82 10.54
CA LEU A 92 9.58 -11.92 9.90
C LEU A 92 10.45 -13.18 9.97
N GLU A 93 10.60 -13.76 11.17
CA GLU A 93 11.34 -15.02 11.31
C GLU A 93 10.46 -16.20 10.90
N THR A 94 10.90 -16.92 9.87
CA THR A 94 10.42 -18.25 9.46
C THR A 94 11.63 -19.14 9.22
#